data_AF-A0A7C6GFJ1-F1
#
_entry.id   AF-A0A7C6GFJ1-F1
#
_cell.length_a   1.000
_cell.length_b   1.000
_cell.length_c   1.000
_cell.angle_alpha   90.00
_cell.angle_beta   90.00
_cell.angle_gamma   90.00
#
_symmetry.space_group_name_H-M   'P 1'
#
loop_
_entity.id
_entity.type
_entity.pdbx_description
1 polymer ?
#
loop_
_entity_poly.entity_id
_entity_poly.type
_entity_poly.pdbx_seq_one_letter_code
_entity_poly.pdbx_strand_id
1 'polypeptide(L)'
;MKINKNKTLYFVVIALLLGLFNLIAFVIPFPKSGGFWTGYVSITISIVISSIVLYIIFDKKDLKSRFYGVPLIYVLRSYVMLQLILGITQMAVPAFNYRYAIVVNAIILVFSIIGLIALTAGREEIERIDEKVRQKVIYIREIQILVENLIDDTKDELILSSLNELKDLIRYSDPMSNDEIEKIELEILSEIKSLENLKDETKLTKIKDINKLIKQRNRIVKAYK
;
A
#
# COMPACT_ATOMS: atom_id res chain seq x y z
N MET A 1 -22.61 18.75 -1.07
CA MET A 1 -21.39 17.92 -0.92
C MET A 1 -21.10 17.75 0.57
N LYS A 2 -21.40 16.60 1.19
CA LYS A 2 -21.16 16.37 2.64
C LYS A 2 -19.65 16.20 2.87
N ILE A 3 -18.98 17.26 3.29
CA ILE A 3 -17.58 17.17 3.71
C ILE A 3 -17.54 16.36 5.01
N ASN A 4 -16.75 15.29 5.03
CA ASN A 4 -16.56 14.47 6.21
C ASN A 4 -15.93 15.32 7.34
N LYS A 5 -16.47 15.24 8.56
CA LYS A 5 -16.04 16.03 9.74
C LYS A 5 -14.52 16.01 9.94
N ASN A 6 -13.88 14.87 9.68
CA ASN A 6 -12.42 14.71 9.81
C ASN A 6 -11.65 15.48 8.74
N LYS A 7 -12.17 15.58 7.51
CA LYS A 7 -11.57 16.39 6.44
C LYS A 7 -11.71 17.88 6.76
N THR A 8 -12.85 18.30 7.28
CA THR A 8 -13.05 19.70 7.73
C THR A 8 -12.05 20.06 8.83
N LEU A 9 -11.91 19.23 9.86
CA LEU A 9 -10.95 19.45 10.95
C LEU A 9 -9.51 19.53 10.43
N TYR A 10 -9.13 18.70 9.46
CA TYR A 10 -7.82 18.74 8.83
C TYR A 10 -7.51 20.09 8.18
N PHE A 11 -8.42 20.62 7.36
CA PHE A 11 -8.26 21.94 6.75
C PHE A 11 -8.25 23.08 7.77
N VAL A 12 -9.04 22.97 8.84
CA VAL A 12 -9.03 23.95 9.94
C VAL A 12 -7.66 24.01 10.62
N VAL A 13 -7.04 22.86 10.90
CA VAL A 13 -5.68 22.81 11.50
C VAL A 13 -4.65 23.46 10.58
N ILE A 14 -4.70 23.20 9.27
CA ILE A 14 -3.79 23.84 8.30
C ILE A 14 -4.01 25.36 8.27
N ALA A 15 -5.26 25.80 8.24
CA ALA A 15 -5.60 27.22 8.25
C ALA A 15 -5.08 27.92 9.52
N LEU A 16 -5.19 27.27 10.68
CA LEU A 16 -4.63 27.79 11.94
C LEU A 16 -3.11 27.86 11.91
N LEU A 17 -2.42 26.84 11.37
CA LEU A 17 -0.96 26.84 11.24
C LEU A 17 -0.48 27.96 10.30
N LEU A 18 -1.12 28.12 9.14
CA LEU A 18 -0.83 29.21 8.22
C LEU A 18 -1.14 30.57 8.82
N GLY A 19 -2.26 30.70 9.55
CA GLY A 19 -2.63 31.92 10.27
C GLY A 19 -1.60 32.29 11.33
N LEU A 20 -1.14 31.33 12.12
CA LEU A 20 -0.07 31.53 13.11
C LEU A 20 1.24 31.94 12.45
N PHE A 21 1.63 31.28 11.36
CA PHE A 21 2.83 31.64 10.61
C PHE A 21 2.75 33.08 10.06
N ASN A 22 1.62 33.46 9.48
CA ASN A 22 1.38 34.83 9.01
C ASN A 22 1.47 35.84 10.16
N LEU A 23 0.82 35.56 11.29
CA LEU A 23 0.89 36.41 12.47
C LEU A 23 2.35 36.64 12.89
N ILE A 24 3.15 35.58 13.01
CA ILE A 24 4.58 35.67 13.38
C ILE A 24 5.36 36.48 12.34
N ALA A 25 5.16 36.21 11.06
CA ALA A 25 5.89 36.86 9.96
C ALA A 25 5.62 38.37 9.86
N PHE A 26 4.43 38.83 10.24
CA PHE A 26 4.03 40.23 10.11
C PHE A 26 4.07 41.02 11.42
N VAL A 27 3.90 40.38 12.59
CA VAL A 27 3.99 41.03 13.90
C VAL A 27 5.44 41.26 14.32
N ILE A 28 6.34 40.31 14.04
CA ILE A 28 7.76 40.51 14.31
C ILE A 28 8.29 41.54 13.31
N PRO A 29 9.06 42.56 13.76
CA PRO A 29 9.60 43.62 12.91
C PRO A 29 10.78 43.13 12.07
N PHE A 30 10.58 42.04 11.31
CA PHE A 30 11.53 41.56 10.34
C PHE A 30 11.76 42.61 9.24
N PRO A 31 13.01 42.81 8.80
CA PRO A 31 13.29 43.71 7.69
C PRO A 31 12.62 43.18 6.42
N LYS A 32 11.71 43.96 5.84
CA LYS A 32 10.94 43.58 4.64
C LYS A 32 11.76 43.67 3.34
N SER A 33 12.96 43.10 3.36
CA SER A 33 13.89 43.03 2.22
C SER A 33 13.51 41.87 1.28
N GLY A 34 14.26 41.70 0.18
CA GLY A 34 14.07 40.54 -0.70
C GLY A 34 14.24 39.19 0.02
N GLY A 35 15.09 39.12 1.05
CA GLY A 35 15.28 37.91 1.87
C GLY A 35 14.02 37.52 2.65
N PHE A 36 13.27 38.51 3.16
CA PHE A 36 12.01 38.29 3.83
C PHE A 36 10.98 37.60 2.93
N TRP A 37 10.79 38.11 1.71
CA TRP A 37 9.82 37.52 0.78
C TRP A 37 10.24 36.12 0.33
N THR A 38 11.53 35.90 0.08
CA THR A 38 12.03 34.57 -0.29
C THR A 38 11.81 33.56 0.82
N GLY A 39 12.17 33.89 2.07
CA GLY A 39 11.96 33.01 3.23
C GLY A 39 10.47 32.74 3.49
N TYR A 40 9.66 33.79 3.44
CA TYR A 40 8.20 33.70 3.62
C TYR A 40 7.54 32.77 2.60
N VAL A 41 7.83 32.97 1.30
CA VAL A 41 7.27 32.15 0.22
C VAL A 41 7.73 30.71 0.36
N SER A 42 9.00 30.48 0.70
CA SER A 42 9.55 29.12 0.78
C SER A 42 8.94 28.32 1.94
N ILE A 43 8.73 28.93 3.12
CA ILE A 43 8.01 28.29 4.23
C ILE A 43 6.55 28.02 3.85
N THR A 44 5.89 28.99 3.21
CA THR A 44 4.49 28.84 2.77
C THR A 44 4.34 27.66 1.81
N ILE A 45 5.21 27.58 0.79
CA ILE A 45 5.24 26.45 -0.16
C ILE A 45 5.44 25.13 0.58
N SER A 46 6.37 25.07 1.54
CA SER A 46 6.63 23.85 2.29
C SER A 46 5.43 23.37 3.11
N ILE A 47 4.71 24.29 3.76
CA ILE A 47 3.47 23.97 4.48
C ILE A 47 2.39 23.46 3.52
N VAL A 48 2.22 24.11 2.37
CA VAL A 48 1.21 23.73 1.37
C VAL A 48 1.51 22.35 0.77
N ILE A 49 2.74 22.10 0.32
CA ILE A 49 3.16 20.81 -0.26
C ILE A 49 2.98 19.70 0.78
N SER A 50 3.45 19.92 2.01
CA SER A 50 3.34 18.92 3.07
C SER A 50 1.87 18.62 3.41
N SER A 51 1.01 19.64 3.38
CA SER A 51 -0.43 19.46 3.56
C SER A 51 -1.05 18.62 2.44
N ILE A 52 -0.70 18.87 1.17
CA ILE A 52 -1.21 18.08 0.05
C ILE A 52 -0.79 16.61 0.20
N VAL A 53 0.49 16.36 0.49
CA VAL A 53 1.00 14.97 0.60
C VAL A 53 0.40 14.25 1.81
N LEU A 54 0.30 14.91 2.97
CA LEU A 54 -0.36 14.33 4.14
C LEU A 54 -1.83 14.01 3.87
N TYR A 55 -2.55 14.89 3.18
CA TYR A 55 -3.93 14.62 2.77
C TYR A 55 -4.02 13.36 1.92
N ILE A 56 -3.14 13.19 0.92
CA ILE A 56 -3.09 11.98 0.07
C ILE A 56 -2.82 10.72 0.90
N ILE A 57 -1.92 10.79 1.89
CA ILE A 57 -1.61 9.65 2.76
C ILE A 57 -2.83 9.27 3.62
N PHE A 58 -3.51 10.25 4.22
CA PHE A 58 -4.61 10.02 5.16
C PHE A 58 -5.96 9.74 4.50
N ASP A 59 -6.17 10.18 3.25
CA ASP A 59 -7.41 9.91 2.51
C ASP A 59 -7.57 8.43 2.13
N LYS A 60 -6.48 7.65 2.16
CA LYS A 60 -6.56 6.21 1.92
C LYS A 60 -7.35 5.49 3.02
N LYS A 61 -8.23 4.57 2.60
CA LYS A 61 -9.20 3.87 3.47
C LYS A 61 -8.58 2.77 4.33
N ASP A 62 -7.53 2.12 3.83
CA ASP A 62 -6.95 0.95 4.50
C ASP A 62 -5.81 1.33 5.46
N LEU A 63 -5.84 0.79 6.69
CA LEU A 63 -4.84 1.06 7.73
C LEU A 63 -3.44 0.63 7.28
N LYS A 64 -3.33 -0.47 6.52
CA LYS A 64 -2.07 -0.97 5.99
C LYS A 64 -1.46 0.02 4.99
N SER A 65 -2.29 0.56 4.11
CA SER A 65 -1.89 1.61 3.16
C SER A 65 -1.43 2.90 3.87
N ARG A 66 -2.02 3.25 5.02
CA ARG A 66 -1.56 4.41 5.80
C ARG A 66 -0.18 4.16 6.42
N PHE A 67 0.11 2.92 6.84
CA PHE A 67 1.39 2.55 7.41
C PHE A 67 2.55 2.69 6.42
N TYR A 68 2.34 2.34 5.15
CA TYR A 68 3.36 2.58 4.10
C TYR A 68 3.59 4.07 3.81
N GLY A 69 2.72 4.96 4.28
CA GLY A 69 2.93 6.41 4.23
C GLY A 69 3.84 6.95 5.33
N VAL A 70 4.20 6.17 6.35
CA VAL A 70 5.02 6.62 7.49
C VAL A 70 6.42 7.09 7.05
N PRO A 71 7.15 6.39 6.16
CA PRO A 71 8.41 6.90 5.60
C PRO A 71 8.27 8.27 4.91
N LEU A 72 7.17 8.51 4.21
CA LEU A 72 6.86 9.80 3.58
C LEU A 72 6.73 10.91 4.63
N ILE A 73 6.08 10.64 5.77
CA ILE A 73 5.91 11.61 6.86
C ILE A 73 7.27 12.03 7.43
N TYR A 74 8.24 11.12 7.53
CA TYR A 74 9.57 11.44 8.03
C TYR A 74 10.33 12.41 7.11
N VAL A 75 10.27 12.20 5.79
CA VAL A 75 10.90 13.11 4.81
C VAL A 75 10.20 14.46 4.77
N LEU A 76 8.85 14.48 4.83
CA LEU A 76 8.11 15.74 4.92
C LEU A 76 8.47 16.51 6.19
N ARG A 77 8.59 15.83 7.33
CA ARG A 77 8.94 16.45 8.61
C ARG A 77 10.34 17.06 8.56
N SER A 78 11.33 16.35 8.03
CA SER A 78 12.69 16.90 7.91
C SER A 78 12.74 18.09 6.94
N TYR A 79 12.03 18.01 5.82
CA TYR A 79 11.91 19.11 4.86
C TYR A 79 11.29 20.37 5.48
N VAL A 80 10.14 20.25 6.16
CA VAL A 80 9.47 21.40 6.81
C VAL A 80 10.34 22.01 7.89
N MET A 81 10.99 21.20 8.73
CA MET A 81 11.87 21.70 9.80
C MET A 81 13.08 22.45 9.22
N LEU A 82 13.70 21.91 8.18
CA LEU A 82 14.82 22.56 7.49
C LEU A 82 14.36 23.88 6.85
N GLN A 83 13.20 23.88 6.18
CA GLN A 83 12.65 25.06 5.53
C GLN A 83 12.24 26.15 6.52
N LEU A 84 11.72 25.78 7.70
CA LEU A 84 11.42 26.71 8.79
C LEU A 84 12.68 27.42 9.28
N ILE A 85 13.74 26.67 9.58
CA ILE A 85 15.00 27.23 10.08
C ILE A 85 15.62 28.17 9.03
N LEU A 86 15.74 27.70 7.78
CA LEU A 86 16.33 28.48 6.70
C LEU A 86 15.48 29.71 6.34
N GLY A 87 14.16 29.56 6.25
CA GLY A 87 13.26 30.64 5.90
C GLY A 87 13.22 31.73 6.97
N ILE A 88 13.18 31.37 8.25
CA ILE A 88 13.24 32.36 9.35
C ILE A 88 14.60 33.08 9.34
N THR A 89 15.69 32.36 9.11
CA THR A 89 17.03 32.97 9.00
C THR A 89 17.10 33.97 7.84
N GLN A 90 16.55 33.61 6.68
CA GLN A 90 16.46 34.50 5.50
C GLN A 90 15.57 35.73 5.77
N MET A 91 14.53 35.58 6.58
CA MET A 91 13.64 36.69 6.98
C MET A 91 14.29 37.62 8.03
N ALA A 92 15.12 37.08 8.91
CA ALA A 92 15.75 37.83 9.98
C ALA A 92 17.01 38.60 9.54
N VAL A 93 17.73 38.11 8.52
CA VAL A 93 19.03 38.67 8.10
C VAL A 93 18.88 39.56 6.86
N PRO A 94 18.89 40.90 7.00
CA PRO A 94 18.65 41.82 5.88
C PRO A 94 19.80 41.86 4.87
N ALA A 95 21.03 41.57 5.29
CA ALA A 95 22.22 41.53 4.44
C ALA A 95 22.29 40.29 3.54
N PHE A 96 21.36 39.34 3.70
CA PHE A 96 21.36 38.11 2.92
C PHE A 96 20.90 38.39 1.48
N ASN A 97 21.74 38.06 0.50
CA ASN A 97 21.39 38.23 -0.91
C ASN A 97 20.32 37.21 -1.32
N TYR A 98 19.12 37.73 -1.62
CA TYR A 98 17.92 36.96 -1.93
C TYR A 98 18.10 35.98 -3.11
N ARG A 99 19.03 36.25 -4.04
CA ARG A 99 19.28 35.39 -5.19
C ARG A 99 19.83 34.03 -4.77
N TYR A 100 20.76 34.03 -3.80
CA TYR A 100 21.29 32.78 -3.24
C TYR A 100 20.23 32.05 -2.42
N ALA A 101 19.38 32.78 -1.68
CA ALA A 101 18.27 32.18 -0.92
C ALA A 101 17.32 31.40 -1.84
N ILE A 102 16.97 31.98 -3.00
CA ILE A 102 16.10 31.33 -3.99
C ILE A 102 16.73 30.03 -4.48
N VAL A 103 18.01 30.05 -4.87
CA VAL A 103 18.71 28.86 -5.38
C VAL A 103 18.77 27.76 -4.32
N VAL A 104 19.14 28.10 -3.08
CA VAL A 104 19.21 27.12 -1.98
C VAL A 104 17.84 26.49 -1.70
N ASN A 105 16.78 27.31 -1.59
CA ASN A 105 15.43 26.81 -1.34
C ASN A 105 14.92 25.95 -2.51
N ALA A 106 15.23 26.32 -3.75
CA ALA A 106 14.87 25.54 -4.93
C ALA A 106 15.58 24.16 -4.94
N ILE A 107 16.87 24.12 -4.62
CA ILE A 107 17.64 22.87 -4.53
C ILE A 107 17.01 21.94 -3.47
N ILE A 108 16.75 22.45 -2.26
CA ILE A 108 16.16 21.66 -1.17
C ILE A 108 14.79 21.13 -1.56
N LEU A 109 13.97 21.96 -2.22
CA LEU A 109 12.65 21.56 -2.71
C LEU A 109 12.76 20.41 -3.73
N VAL A 110 13.64 20.53 -4.72
CA VAL A 110 13.84 19.50 -5.75
C VAL A 110 14.30 18.18 -5.13
N PHE A 111 15.31 18.20 -4.26
CA PHE A 111 15.77 16.99 -3.58
C PHE A 111 14.68 16.33 -2.74
N SER A 112 13.86 17.14 -2.07
CA SER A 112 12.73 16.64 -1.28
C SER A 112 11.67 15.98 -2.17
N ILE A 113 11.34 16.59 -3.32
CA ILE A 113 10.42 16.00 -4.29
C ILE A 113 10.95 14.68 -4.84
N ILE A 114 12.24 14.60 -5.20
CA ILE A 114 12.87 13.35 -5.66
C ILE A 114 12.76 12.27 -4.59
N GLY A 115 13.04 12.59 -3.33
CA GLY A 115 12.90 11.66 -2.21
C GLY A 115 11.46 11.17 -2.01
N LEU A 116 10.48 12.07 -2.15
CA LEU A 116 9.07 11.71 -2.09
C LEU A 116 8.68 10.75 -3.23
N ILE A 117 9.10 11.03 -4.47
CA ILE A 117 8.82 10.17 -5.63
C ILE A 117 9.43 8.78 -5.44
N ALA A 118 10.68 8.70 -4.98
CA ALA A 118 11.36 7.43 -4.74
C ALA A 118 10.64 6.59 -3.68
N LEU A 119 10.19 7.22 -2.60
CA LEU A 119 9.44 6.54 -1.54
C LEU A 119 8.02 6.14 -1.97
N THR A 120 7.35 6.94 -2.80
CA THR A 120 6.06 6.54 -3.37
C THR A 120 6.19 5.34 -4.29
N ALA A 121 7.24 5.29 -5.13
CA ALA A 121 7.50 4.13 -5.99
C ALA A 121 7.83 2.87 -5.17
N GLY A 122 8.68 2.99 -4.14
CA GLY A 122 8.98 1.86 -3.24
C GLY A 122 7.74 1.36 -2.50
N ARG A 123 6.84 2.27 -2.12
CA ARG A 123 5.55 1.92 -1.53
C ARG A 123 4.63 1.16 -2.48
N GLU A 124 4.53 1.58 -3.74
CA GLU A 124 3.69 0.90 -4.74
C GLU A 124 4.17 -0.53 -4.98
N GLU A 125 5.49 -0.73 -4.99
CA GLU A 125 6.05 -2.08 -5.15
C GLU A 125 5.78 -2.96 -3.91
N ILE A 126 5.83 -2.41 -2.69
CA ILE A 126 5.45 -3.15 -1.48
C ILE A 126 3.94 -3.50 -1.49
N GLU A 127 3.07 -2.55 -1.88
CA GLU A 127 1.63 -2.82 -2.01
C GLU A 127 1.39 -3.93 -3.05
N ARG A 128 2.10 -3.92 -4.19
CA ARG A 128 2.04 -4.97 -5.22
C ARG A 128 2.55 -6.32 -4.73
N ILE A 129 3.69 -6.36 -4.03
CA ILE A 129 4.25 -7.60 -3.48
C ILE A 129 3.26 -8.20 -2.47
N ASP A 130 2.68 -7.39 -1.59
CA ASP A 130 1.72 -7.87 -0.61
C ASP A 130 0.40 -8.32 -1.24
N GLU A 131 -0.05 -7.69 -2.32
CA GLU A 131 -1.21 -8.15 -3.09
C GLU A 131 -0.92 -9.48 -3.79
N LYS A 132 0.26 -9.63 -4.38
CA LYS A 132 0.74 -10.89 -4.98
C LYS A 132 0.85 -11.99 -3.93
N VAL A 133 1.41 -11.71 -2.76
CA VAL A 133 1.51 -12.67 -1.64
C VAL A 133 0.12 -13.01 -1.08
N ARG A 134 -0.80 -12.05 -1.01
CA ARG A 134 -2.17 -12.30 -0.55
C ARG A 134 -2.95 -13.19 -1.51
N GLN A 135 -2.84 -12.98 -2.83
CA GLN A 135 -3.46 -13.88 -3.83
C GLN A 135 -2.93 -15.31 -3.70
N LYS A 136 -1.63 -15.46 -3.39
CA LYS A 136 -0.95 -16.76 -3.26
C LYS A 136 -1.38 -17.58 -2.04
N VAL A 137 -1.77 -16.93 -0.93
CA VAL A 137 -2.28 -17.62 0.29
C VAL A 137 -3.77 -17.94 0.21
N ILE A 138 -4.55 -17.20 -0.59
CA ILE A 138 -6.00 -17.42 -0.72
C ILE A 138 -6.31 -18.73 -1.45
N TYR A 139 -5.50 -19.14 -2.42
CA TYR A 139 -5.75 -20.34 -3.23
C TYR A 139 -5.97 -21.61 -2.41
N ILE A 140 -5.03 -22.00 -1.53
CA ILE A 140 -5.15 -23.23 -0.73
C ILE A 140 -6.40 -23.19 0.15
N ARG A 141 -6.74 -22.02 0.68
CA ARG A 141 -7.93 -21.84 1.51
C ARG A 141 -9.22 -21.88 0.70
N GLU A 142 -9.22 -21.34 -0.53
CA GLU A 142 -10.35 -21.40 -1.46
C GLU A 142 -10.66 -22.85 -1.84
N ILE A 143 -9.64 -23.63 -2.27
CA ILE A 143 -9.87 -25.04 -2.63
C ILE A 143 -10.26 -25.89 -1.43
N GLN A 144 -9.75 -25.58 -0.22
CA GLN A 144 -10.16 -26.30 1.00
C GLN A 144 -11.65 -26.08 1.28
N ILE A 145 -12.14 -24.84 1.20
CA ILE A 145 -13.56 -24.52 1.40
C ILE A 145 -14.43 -25.21 0.34
N LEU A 146 -14.03 -25.17 -0.93
CA LEU A 146 -14.78 -25.83 -2.00
C LEU A 146 -14.89 -27.34 -1.79
N VAL A 147 -13.81 -27.99 -1.37
CA VAL A 147 -13.81 -29.44 -1.09
C VAL A 147 -14.63 -29.76 0.17
N GLU A 148 -14.57 -28.92 1.21
CA GLU A 148 -15.42 -29.09 2.40
C GLU A 148 -16.92 -28.97 2.05
N ASN A 149 -17.31 -28.00 1.23
CA ASN A 149 -18.70 -27.88 0.75
C ASN A 149 -19.14 -29.13 -0.05
N LEU A 150 -18.27 -29.66 -0.93
CA LEU A 150 -18.56 -30.87 -1.69
C LEU A 150 -18.73 -32.11 -0.80
N ILE A 151 -18.01 -32.18 0.32
CA ILE A 151 -18.14 -33.25 1.31
C ILE A 151 -19.52 -33.18 1.98
N ASP A 152 -19.93 -31.98 2.40
CA ASP A 152 -21.22 -31.75 3.07
C ASP A 152 -22.41 -32.10 2.16
N ASP A 153 -22.28 -31.90 0.85
CA ASP A 153 -23.33 -32.18 -0.15
C ASP A 153 -23.36 -33.65 -0.64
N THR A 154 -22.33 -34.45 -0.32
CA THR A 154 -22.19 -35.83 -0.86
C THR A 154 -22.73 -36.88 0.11
N LYS A 155 -23.63 -37.74 -0.38
CA LYS A 155 -24.21 -38.86 0.40
C LYS A 155 -23.60 -40.24 0.10
N ASP A 156 -22.91 -40.37 -1.02
CA ASP A 156 -22.26 -41.63 -1.45
C ASP A 156 -20.96 -41.85 -0.67
N GLU A 157 -20.85 -42.98 0.04
CA GLU A 157 -19.69 -43.32 0.87
C GLU A 157 -18.37 -43.42 0.08
N LEU A 158 -18.41 -43.86 -1.18
CA LEU A 158 -17.21 -44.02 -2.02
C LEU A 158 -16.66 -42.67 -2.47
N ILE A 159 -17.57 -41.76 -2.84
CA ILE A 159 -17.22 -40.38 -3.24
C ILE A 159 -16.78 -39.59 -2.00
N LEU A 160 -17.47 -39.76 -0.87
CA LEU A 160 -17.13 -39.12 0.40
C LEU A 160 -15.73 -39.50 0.89
N SER A 161 -15.36 -40.78 0.79
CA SER A 161 -14.01 -41.25 1.13
C SER A 161 -12.94 -40.58 0.26
N SER A 162 -13.19 -40.49 -1.05
CA SER A 162 -12.25 -39.88 -2.00
C SER A 162 -12.10 -38.36 -1.80
N LEU A 163 -13.18 -37.66 -1.46
CA LEU A 163 -13.14 -36.23 -1.13
C LEU A 163 -12.41 -35.95 0.19
N ASN A 164 -12.53 -36.84 1.18
CA ASN A 164 -11.77 -36.70 2.43
C ASN A 164 -10.26 -36.88 2.21
N GLU A 165 -9.85 -37.83 1.36
CA GLU A 165 -8.44 -37.97 0.96
C GLU A 165 -7.93 -36.69 0.26
N LEU A 166 -8.75 -36.11 -0.64
CA LEU A 166 -8.44 -34.86 -1.32
C LEU A 166 -8.29 -33.69 -0.33
N LYS A 167 -9.19 -33.58 0.65
CA LYS A 167 -9.14 -32.57 1.70
C LYS A 167 -7.85 -32.68 2.52
N ASP A 168 -7.48 -33.88 2.93
CA ASP A 168 -6.24 -34.10 3.69
C ASP A 168 -5.00 -33.75 2.85
N LEU A 169 -4.99 -34.12 1.57
CA LEU A 169 -3.91 -33.75 0.64
C LEU A 169 -3.74 -32.23 0.54
N ILE A 170 -4.86 -31.48 0.42
CA ILE A 170 -4.86 -30.01 0.38
C ILE A 170 -4.36 -29.43 1.71
N ARG A 171 -4.84 -29.95 2.85
CA ARG A 171 -4.49 -29.49 4.19
C ARG A 171 -2.98 -29.57 4.48
N TYR A 172 -2.32 -30.60 3.97
CA TYR A 172 -0.87 -30.79 4.13
C TYR A 172 -0.04 -30.19 2.96
N SER A 173 -0.68 -29.49 2.02
CA SER A 173 0.02 -28.82 0.92
C SER A 173 0.68 -27.53 1.40
N ASP A 174 1.84 -27.22 0.80
CA ASP A 174 2.57 -25.99 1.10
C ASP A 174 1.77 -24.77 0.56
N PRO A 175 1.47 -23.73 1.37
CA PRO A 175 0.75 -22.55 0.92
C PRO A 175 1.52 -21.69 -0.09
N MET A 176 2.79 -21.99 -0.36
CA MET A 176 3.60 -21.27 -1.32
C MET A 176 3.11 -21.50 -2.76
N SER A 177 2.71 -20.41 -3.43
CA SER A 177 2.37 -20.37 -4.85
C SER A 177 3.34 -19.46 -5.61
N ASN A 178 3.65 -19.79 -6.86
CA ASN A 178 4.52 -19.02 -7.73
C ASN A 178 3.94 -18.91 -9.15
N ASP A 179 4.50 -18.01 -9.95
CA ASP A 179 3.94 -17.68 -11.27
C ASP A 179 4.03 -18.86 -12.26
N GLU A 180 4.94 -19.82 -12.02
CA GLU A 180 5.08 -21.03 -12.83
C GLU A 180 4.01 -22.09 -12.50
N ILE A 181 3.49 -22.06 -11.28
CA ILE A 181 2.50 -23.00 -10.75
C ILE A 181 1.07 -22.46 -10.88
N GLU A 182 0.90 -21.14 -11.08
CA GLU A 182 -0.39 -20.45 -11.23
C GLU A 182 -1.31 -21.11 -12.27
N LYS A 183 -0.77 -21.54 -13.42
CA LYS A 183 -1.56 -22.23 -14.46
C LYS A 183 -2.17 -23.53 -13.94
N ILE A 184 -1.40 -24.32 -13.19
CA ILE A 184 -1.85 -25.59 -12.61
C ILE A 184 -2.87 -25.33 -11.50
N GLU A 185 -2.70 -24.26 -10.72
CA GLU A 185 -3.64 -23.86 -9.67
C GLU A 185 -5.00 -23.43 -10.24
N LEU A 186 -5.00 -22.64 -11.32
CA LEU A 186 -6.23 -22.25 -12.02
C LEU A 186 -6.94 -23.46 -12.62
N GLU A 187 -6.19 -24.41 -13.18
CA GLU A 187 -6.73 -25.68 -13.68
C GLU A 187 -7.38 -26.49 -12.55
N ILE A 188 -6.68 -26.69 -11.42
CA ILE A 188 -7.22 -27.39 -10.25
C ILE A 188 -8.50 -26.71 -9.74
N LEU A 189 -8.51 -25.38 -9.64
CA LEU A 189 -9.67 -24.62 -9.17
C LEU A 189 -10.87 -24.79 -10.09
N SER A 190 -10.65 -24.71 -11.40
CA SER A 190 -11.69 -24.94 -12.41
C SER A 190 -12.25 -26.35 -12.31
N GLU A 191 -11.38 -27.35 -12.12
CA GLU A 191 -11.79 -28.75 -12.04
C GLU A 191 -12.57 -29.05 -10.76
N ILE A 192 -12.19 -28.48 -9.60
CA ILE A 192 -12.95 -28.60 -8.35
C ILE A 192 -14.34 -27.97 -8.50
N LYS A 193 -14.44 -26.76 -9.09
CA LYS A 193 -15.74 -26.12 -9.33
C LYS A 193 -16.64 -26.92 -10.27
N SER A 194 -16.05 -27.66 -11.22
CA SER A 194 -16.82 -28.53 -12.12
C SER A 194 -17.46 -29.71 -11.38
N LEU A 195 -16.93 -30.14 -10.23
CA LEU A 195 -17.47 -31.26 -9.45
C LEU A 195 -18.88 -30.99 -8.93
N GLU A 196 -19.26 -29.73 -8.68
CA GLU A 196 -20.60 -29.37 -8.22
C GLU A 196 -21.70 -29.76 -9.22
N ASN A 197 -21.38 -29.76 -10.53
CA ASN A 197 -22.35 -29.96 -11.61
C ASN A 197 -22.27 -31.35 -12.26
N LEU A 198 -21.39 -32.24 -11.79
CA LEU A 198 -21.15 -33.56 -12.37
C LEU A 198 -22.02 -34.64 -11.72
N LYS A 199 -22.46 -35.61 -12.55
CA LYS A 199 -23.15 -36.82 -12.07
C LYS A 199 -22.16 -37.74 -11.34
N ASP A 200 -22.67 -38.51 -10.38
CA ASP A 200 -21.85 -39.30 -9.45
C ASP A 200 -20.89 -40.29 -10.14
N GLU A 201 -21.28 -40.92 -11.25
CA GLU A 201 -20.45 -41.86 -12.02
C GLU A 201 -19.16 -41.24 -12.58
N THR A 202 -19.19 -39.97 -13.01
CA THR A 202 -18.01 -39.26 -13.54
C THR A 202 -17.24 -38.48 -12.47
N LYS A 203 -17.87 -38.23 -11.32
CA LYS A 203 -17.31 -37.48 -10.19
C LYS A 203 -16.08 -38.18 -9.60
N LEU A 204 -16.14 -39.50 -9.41
CA LEU A 204 -15.06 -40.29 -8.83
C LEU A 204 -13.78 -40.26 -9.67
N THR A 205 -13.90 -40.38 -10.99
CA THR A 205 -12.78 -40.31 -11.92
C THR A 205 -12.13 -38.93 -11.88
N LYS A 206 -12.95 -37.88 -11.84
CA LYS A 206 -12.48 -36.50 -11.81
C LYS A 206 -11.76 -36.14 -10.51
N ILE A 207 -12.22 -36.65 -9.36
CA ILE A 207 -11.53 -36.49 -8.07
C ILE A 207 -10.12 -37.12 -8.12
N LYS A 208 -9.96 -38.27 -8.78
CA LYS A 208 -8.63 -38.90 -8.96
C LYS A 208 -7.70 -38.04 -9.82
N ASP A 209 -8.21 -37.42 -10.87
CA ASP A 209 -7.44 -36.51 -11.72
C ASP A 209 -7.00 -35.26 -10.95
N ILE A 210 -7.90 -34.67 -10.16
CA ILE A 210 -7.58 -33.53 -9.28
C ILE A 210 -6.50 -33.92 -8.25
N ASN A 211 -6.60 -35.10 -7.65
CA ASN A 211 -5.58 -35.62 -6.73
C ASN A 211 -4.20 -35.73 -7.41
N LYS A 212 -4.15 -36.12 -8.69
CA LYS A 212 -2.90 -36.18 -9.46
C LYS A 212 -2.34 -34.78 -9.72
N LEU A 213 -3.19 -33.83 -10.10
CA LEU A 213 -2.81 -32.43 -10.33
C LEU A 213 -2.25 -31.79 -9.05
N ILE A 214 -2.88 -32.00 -7.89
CA ILE A 214 -2.37 -31.49 -6.61
C ILE A 214 -1.04 -32.14 -6.22
N LYS A 215 -0.88 -33.45 -6.44
CA LYS A 215 0.42 -34.12 -6.22
C LYS A 215 1.50 -33.58 -7.15
N GLN A 216 1.18 -33.31 -8.42
CA GLN A 216 2.10 -32.68 -9.37
C GLN A 216 2.49 -31.28 -8.89
N ARG A 217 1.51 -30.45 -8.54
CA ARG A 217 1.71 -29.12 -7.96
C ARG A 217 2.64 -29.15 -6.75
N ASN A 218 2.39 -30.04 -5.79
CA ASN A 218 3.21 -30.16 -4.57
C ASN A 218 4.66 -30.59 -4.84
N ARG A 219 4.90 -31.42 -5.87
CA ARG A 219 6.27 -31.77 -6.29
C ARG A 219 7.01 -30.58 -6.87
N ILE A 220 6.31 -29.77 -7.68
CA ILE A 220 6.88 -28.57 -8.27
C ILE A 220 7.21 -27.56 -7.17
N VAL A 221 6.29 -27.30 -6.23
CA VAL A 221 6.56 -26.42 -5.08
C VAL A 221 7.80 -26.88 -4.30
N LYS A 222 7.95 -28.18 -4.05
CA LYS A 222 9.12 -28.74 -3.35
C LYS A 222 10.44 -28.54 -4.11
N ALA A 223 10.40 -28.48 -5.44
CA ALA A 223 11.59 -28.23 -6.27
C ALA A 223 12.04 -26.76 -6.24
N TYR A 224 11.14 -25.82 -5.92
CA TYR A 224 11.44 -24.39 -5.79
C TYR A 224 11.77 -23.94 -4.36
N LYS A 225 11.93 -24.90 -3.44
CA LYS A 225 12.30 -24.66 -2.04
C LYS A 225 13.81 -24.77 -1.84
#